data_AF-A0A0G0Y5E4-F1
#
_entry.id   AF-A0A0G0Y5E4-F1
#
_cell.length_a   1.000
_cell.length_b   1.000
_cell.length_c   1.000
_cell.angle_alpha   90.00
_cell.angle_beta   90.00
_cell.angle_gamma   90.00
#
_symmetry.space_group_name_H-M   'P 1'
#
loop_
_entity.id
_entity.type
_entity.pdbx_description
1 polymer ?
#
loop_
_entity_poly.entity_id
_entity_poly.type
_entity_poly.pdbx_seq_one_letter_code
_entity_poly.pdbx_strand_id
1 'polypeptide(L)'
;MDATYRAPIKKIEKGLVMVAQNSHQKNNSSIAWFRLAEFVERKEKERALAMLKLLVHSVPDRAVATQLHADLLRAFDDERAFDAYSEAATFYTNAARKDQAYVIHEQIVLYALSLFKYDFAKAHILKTHLHTEYEQAHLCMRSILDLLCFFEQTAERDNFVTWACDTIAHTKIRNENFLKKLRALDEGRYVSLSAALLD
;
A
#
# COMPACT_ATOMS: atom_id res chain seq x y z
N MET A 1 -16.37 -12.41 -13.92
CA MET A 1 -15.67 -12.03 -12.67
C MET A 1 -14.37 -11.38 -13.07
N ASP A 2 -14.19 -10.12 -12.72
CA ASP A 2 -13.02 -9.32 -13.10
C ASP A 2 -11.78 -9.72 -12.27
N ALA A 3 -10.60 -9.79 -12.89
CA ALA A 3 -9.38 -10.34 -12.27
C ALA A 3 -8.90 -9.54 -11.04
N THR A 4 -9.37 -8.30 -10.93
CA THR A 4 -9.04 -7.30 -9.91
C THR A 4 -9.38 -7.76 -8.48
N TYR A 5 -10.36 -8.66 -8.29
CA TYR A 5 -10.80 -9.10 -6.97
C TYR A 5 -10.09 -10.35 -6.41
N ARG A 6 -9.23 -11.03 -7.19
CA ARG A 6 -8.55 -12.25 -6.72
C ARG A 6 -7.37 -11.99 -5.78
N ALA A 7 -6.71 -10.83 -5.88
CA ALA A 7 -5.51 -10.54 -5.09
C ALA A 7 -5.79 -10.21 -3.61
N PRO A 8 -6.84 -9.43 -3.25
CA PRO A 8 -7.18 -9.16 -1.85
C PRO A 8 -7.58 -10.43 -1.08
N ILE A 9 -8.35 -11.32 -1.74
CA ILE A 9 -8.86 -12.57 -1.13
C ILE A 9 -7.69 -13.48 -0.70
N LYS A 10 -6.67 -13.67 -1.54
CA LYS A 10 -5.48 -14.46 -1.20
C LYS A 10 -4.65 -13.87 -0.04
N LYS A 11 -4.71 -12.56 0.16
CA LYS A 11 -4.00 -11.88 1.26
C LYS A 11 -4.75 -12.01 2.58
N ILE A 12 -6.09 -11.95 2.53
CA ILE A 12 -6.97 -12.32 3.65
C ILE A 12 -6.72 -13.79 4.00
N GLU A 13 -6.64 -14.71 3.03
CA GLU A 13 -6.27 -16.12 3.24
C GLU A 13 -4.89 -16.31 3.92
N LYS A 14 -3.88 -15.50 3.58
CA LYS A 14 -2.58 -15.55 4.27
C LYS A 14 -2.63 -14.95 5.68
N GLY A 15 -3.38 -13.87 5.89
CA GLY A 15 -3.65 -13.31 7.21
C GLY A 15 -4.39 -14.31 8.11
N LEU A 16 -5.34 -15.05 7.51
CA LEU A 16 -6.04 -16.17 8.11
C LEU A 16 -5.09 -17.28 8.57
N VAL A 17 -4.09 -17.63 7.77
CA VAL A 17 -3.07 -18.62 8.14
C VAL A 17 -2.22 -18.14 9.32
N MET A 18 -1.82 -16.87 9.38
CA MET A 18 -1.05 -16.33 10.51
C MET A 18 -1.85 -16.25 11.81
N VAL A 19 -3.13 -15.88 11.75
CA VAL A 19 -4.00 -15.81 12.95
C VAL A 19 -4.40 -17.21 13.43
N ALA A 20 -4.60 -18.16 12.52
CA ALA A 20 -4.93 -19.55 12.85
C ALA A 20 -3.79 -20.27 13.60
N GLN A 21 -2.53 -19.97 13.29
CA GLN A 21 -1.37 -20.64 13.91
C GLN A 21 -1.15 -20.26 15.39
N ASN A 22 -1.67 -19.13 15.86
CA ASN A 22 -1.47 -18.63 17.22
C ASN A 22 -2.64 -18.89 18.19
N SER A 23 -3.73 -19.53 17.75
CA SER A 23 -4.92 -19.74 18.61
C SER A 23 -5.04 -21.19 19.09
N HIS A 24 -4.73 -21.42 20.37
CA HIS A 24 -5.17 -22.61 21.11
C HIS A 24 -6.68 -22.59 21.45
N GLN A 25 -7.43 -21.57 21.01
CA GLN A 25 -8.90 -21.52 21.03
C GLN A 25 -9.45 -22.17 19.76
N LYS A 26 -9.54 -23.50 19.79
CA LYS A 26 -9.92 -24.36 18.67
C LYS A 26 -11.42 -24.23 18.30
N ASN A 27 -11.66 -24.14 16.99
CA ASN A 27 -12.90 -24.32 16.22
C ASN A 27 -13.72 -23.07 15.87
N ASN A 28 -14.16 -22.24 16.81
CA ASN A 28 -15.13 -21.18 16.49
C ASN A 28 -14.53 -19.98 15.73
N SER A 29 -13.26 -19.65 15.98
CA SER A 29 -12.55 -18.58 15.27
C SER A 29 -12.46 -18.87 13.77
N SER A 30 -12.15 -20.12 13.40
CA SER A 30 -12.07 -20.54 12.01
C SER A 30 -13.38 -20.32 11.23
N ILE A 31 -14.54 -20.61 11.85
CA ILE A 31 -15.85 -20.44 11.22
C ILE A 31 -16.16 -18.97 10.97
N ALA A 32 -15.91 -18.09 11.95
CA ALA A 32 -16.18 -16.66 11.81
C ALA A 32 -15.34 -16.02 10.69
N TRP A 33 -14.09 -16.47 10.56
CA TRP A 33 -13.19 -16.09 9.47
C TRP A 33 -13.67 -16.57 8.09
N PHE A 34 -14.16 -17.81 7.97
CA PHE A 34 -14.79 -18.29 6.73
C PHE A 34 -16.04 -17.49 6.37
N ARG A 35 -16.87 -17.14 7.37
CA ARG A 35 -18.05 -16.30 7.16
C ARG A 35 -17.69 -14.89 6.71
N LEU A 36 -16.61 -14.32 7.24
CA LEU A 36 -16.11 -13.03 6.77
C LEU A 36 -15.74 -13.09 5.29
N ALA A 37 -15.02 -14.13 4.86
CA ALA A 37 -14.68 -14.33 3.45
C ALA A 37 -15.93 -14.46 2.56
N GLU A 38 -16.95 -15.21 3.00
CA GLU A 38 -18.23 -15.34 2.30
C GLU A 38 -18.93 -13.99 2.11
N PHE A 39 -18.93 -13.12 3.13
CA PHE A 39 -19.49 -11.77 3.01
C PHE A 39 -18.70 -10.89 2.03
N VAL A 40 -17.37 -11.01 2.00
CA VAL A 40 -16.52 -10.30 1.03
C VAL A 40 -16.79 -10.76 -0.40
N GLU A 41 -16.91 -12.07 -0.63
CA GLU A 41 -17.23 -12.64 -1.94
C GLU A 41 -18.60 -12.18 -2.44
N ARG A 42 -19.59 -12.09 -1.54
CA ARG A 42 -20.95 -11.62 -1.85
C ARG A 42 -21.09 -10.09 -1.92
N LYS A 43 -19.99 -9.35 -1.69
CA LYS A 43 -20.00 -7.88 -1.62
C LYS A 43 -20.91 -7.30 -0.53
N GLU A 44 -21.13 -8.04 0.56
CA GLU A 44 -21.96 -7.63 1.71
C GLU A 44 -21.13 -6.85 2.75
N LYS A 45 -20.74 -5.62 2.40
CA LYS A 45 -19.83 -4.76 3.19
C LYS A 45 -20.19 -4.62 4.68
N GLU A 46 -21.42 -4.23 5.00
CA GLU A 46 -21.82 -3.98 6.40
C GLU A 46 -21.78 -5.25 7.25
N ARG A 47 -22.17 -6.40 6.66
CA ARG A 47 -22.10 -7.69 7.34
C ARG A 47 -20.66 -8.14 7.54
N ALA A 48 -19.79 -7.89 6.56
CA ALA A 48 -18.36 -8.15 6.69
C ALA A 48 -17.73 -7.27 7.79
N LEU A 49 -18.04 -5.97 7.84
CA LEU A 49 -17.55 -5.06 8.87
C LEU A 49 -18.03 -5.46 10.27
N ALA A 50 -19.31 -5.82 10.40
CA ALA A 50 -19.86 -6.32 11.67
C ALA A 50 -19.15 -7.61 12.13
N MET A 51 -18.89 -8.55 11.21
CA MET A 51 -18.17 -9.78 11.52
C MET A 51 -16.71 -9.50 11.93
N LEU A 52 -16.02 -8.61 11.21
CA LEU A 52 -14.66 -8.23 11.55
C LEU A 52 -14.58 -7.59 12.94
N LYS A 53 -15.54 -6.74 13.31
CA LYS A 53 -15.59 -6.13 14.65
C LYS A 53 -15.62 -7.20 15.76
N LEU A 54 -16.37 -8.28 15.55
CA LEU A 54 -16.42 -9.40 16.50
C LEU A 54 -15.10 -10.18 16.51
N LEU A 55 -14.51 -10.42 15.34
CA LEU A 55 -13.25 -11.14 15.20
C LEU A 55 -12.06 -10.39 15.80
N VAL A 56 -12.02 -9.07 15.69
CA VAL A 56 -10.93 -8.22 16.19
C VAL A 56 -10.78 -8.34 17.71
N HIS A 57 -11.84 -8.65 18.47
CA HIS A 57 -11.72 -8.93 19.90
C HIS A 57 -10.84 -10.14 20.22
N SER A 58 -10.63 -11.04 19.25
CA SER A 58 -9.71 -12.19 19.37
C SER A 58 -8.30 -11.91 18.85
N VAL A 59 -8.04 -10.72 18.30
CA VAL A 59 -6.73 -10.30 17.80
C VAL A 59 -6.10 -9.36 18.83
N PRO A 60 -5.14 -9.83 19.65
CA PRO A 60 -4.59 -9.02 20.75
C PRO A 60 -3.74 -7.84 20.25
N ASP A 61 -3.21 -7.95 19.04
CA ASP A 61 -2.36 -6.95 18.45
C ASP A 61 -3.18 -5.88 17.72
N ARG A 62 -3.24 -4.68 18.32
CA ARG A 62 -4.00 -3.56 17.78
C ARG A 62 -3.56 -3.16 16.37
N ALA A 63 -2.26 -3.23 16.06
CA ALA A 63 -1.77 -2.89 14.72
C ALA A 63 -2.30 -3.87 13.67
N VAL A 64 -2.30 -5.17 14.00
CA VAL A 64 -2.82 -6.22 13.12
C VAL A 64 -4.34 -6.08 12.95
N ALA A 65 -5.07 -5.81 14.02
CA ALA A 65 -6.51 -5.57 13.96
C ALA A 65 -6.86 -4.38 13.06
N THR A 66 -6.17 -3.25 13.23
CA THR A 66 -6.37 -2.05 12.40
C THR A 66 -5.98 -2.31 10.94
N GLN A 67 -4.89 -3.02 10.69
CA GLN A 67 -4.51 -3.44 9.34
C GLN A 67 -5.60 -4.30 8.68
N LEU A 68 -6.16 -5.29 9.38
CA LEU A 68 -7.23 -6.14 8.86
C LEU A 68 -8.49 -5.33 8.53
N HIS A 69 -8.78 -4.29 9.33
CA HIS A 69 -9.85 -3.34 9.03
C HIS A 69 -9.59 -2.58 7.73
N ALA A 70 -8.37 -2.08 7.54
CA ALA A 70 -7.97 -1.40 6.32
C ALA A 70 -7.99 -2.33 5.09
N ASP A 71 -7.48 -3.57 5.21
CA ASP A 71 -7.54 -4.60 4.16
C ASP A 71 -9.00 -4.89 3.76
N LEU A 72 -9.91 -4.97 4.75
CA LEU A 72 -11.33 -5.20 4.50
C LEU A 72 -11.99 -4.01 3.80
N LEU A 73 -11.78 -2.78 4.30
CA LEU A 73 -12.29 -1.56 3.68
C LEU A 73 -11.83 -1.45 2.22
N ARG A 74 -10.55 -1.73 1.96
CA ARG A 74 -9.99 -1.77 0.61
C ARG A 74 -10.65 -2.81 -0.28
N ALA A 75 -11.01 -3.99 0.24
CA ALA A 75 -11.69 -5.03 -0.55
C ALA A 75 -13.09 -4.61 -1.06
N PHE A 76 -13.65 -3.56 -0.48
CA PHE A 76 -14.91 -2.91 -0.88
C PHE A 76 -14.71 -1.52 -1.49
N ASP A 77 -13.48 -1.18 -1.90
CA ASP A 77 -13.13 0.13 -2.49
C ASP A 77 -13.59 1.33 -1.64
N ASP A 78 -13.54 1.17 -0.31
CA ASP A 78 -13.90 2.23 0.64
C ASP A 78 -12.72 3.20 0.86
N GLU A 79 -12.96 4.49 0.67
CA GLU A 79 -11.95 5.54 0.83
C GLU A 79 -11.34 5.58 2.25
N ARG A 80 -12.12 5.18 3.26
CA ARG A 80 -11.66 5.10 4.67
C ARG A 80 -10.53 4.10 4.87
N ALA A 81 -10.26 3.23 3.90
CA ALA A 81 -9.14 2.29 3.99
C ALA A 81 -7.79 3.03 4.13
N PHE A 82 -7.64 4.22 3.54
CA PHE A 82 -6.43 5.01 3.63
C PHE A 82 -6.14 5.43 5.08
N ASP A 83 -7.14 5.99 5.76
CA ASP A 83 -7.02 6.43 7.15
C ASP A 83 -6.72 5.24 8.07
N ALA A 84 -7.41 4.12 7.85
CA ALA A 84 -7.18 2.89 8.62
C ALA A 84 -5.76 2.32 8.41
N TYR A 85 -5.22 2.33 7.19
CA TYR A 85 -3.83 1.92 6.97
C TYR A 85 -2.85 2.89 7.64
N SER A 86 -3.09 4.19 7.57
CA SER A 86 -2.24 5.20 8.23
C SER A 86 -2.21 4.98 9.76
N GLU A 87 -3.36 4.69 10.36
CA GLU A 87 -3.46 4.33 11.78
C GLU A 87 -2.70 3.02 12.09
N ALA A 88 -2.84 1.98 11.25
CA ALA A 88 -2.12 0.72 11.41
C ALA A 88 -0.60 0.91 11.35
N ALA A 89 -0.12 1.71 10.40
CA ALA A 89 1.31 2.02 10.27
C ALA A 89 1.83 2.74 11.51
N THR A 90 1.07 3.70 12.05
CA THR A 90 1.39 4.40 13.30
C THR A 90 1.52 3.41 14.46
N PHE A 91 0.60 2.44 14.60
CA PHE A 91 0.72 1.41 15.63
C PHE A 91 1.96 0.52 15.47
N TYR A 92 2.31 0.14 14.24
CA TYR A 92 3.54 -0.62 13.99
C TYR A 92 4.80 0.18 14.34
N THR A 93 4.85 1.45 13.94
CA THR A 93 5.96 2.36 14.25
C THR A 93 6.13 2.54 15.76
N ASN A 94 5.04 2.81 16.48
CA ASN A 94 5.05 2.97 17.93
C ASN A 94 5.45 1.67 18.67
N ALA A 95 5.16 0.51 18.08
CA ALA A 95 5.59 -0.79 18.59
C ALA A 95 7.02 -1.18 18.16
N ALA A 96 7.81 -0.26 17.59
CA ALA A 96 9.15 -0.49 17.02
C ALA A 96 9.21 -1.58 15.94
N ARG A 97 8.07 -1.92 15.32
CA ARG A 97 7.91 -2.92 14.25
C ARG A 97 8.00 -2.25 12.87
N LYS A 98 9.20 -1.72 12.58
CA LYS A 98 9.45 -0.89 11.40
C LYS A 98 9.21 -1.62 10.08
N ASP A 99 9.55 -2.90 10.01
CA ASP A 99 9.38 -3.70 8.79
C ASP A 99 7.90 -3.84 8.41
N GLN A 100 7.03 -4.04 9.39
CA GLN A 100 5.59 -4.11 9.17
C GLN A 100 5.01 -2.73 8.84
N ALA A 101 5.42 -1.68 9.55
CA ALA A 101 5.01 -0.31 9.22
C ALA A 101 5.33 0.02 7.76
N TYR A 102 6.55 -0.32 7.32
CA TYR A 102 6.99 -0.17 5.94
C TYR A 102 6.04 -0.87 4.94
N VAL A 103 5.72 -2.15 5.17
CA VAL A 103 4.78 -2.89 4.31
C VAL A 103 3.42 -2.20 4.25
N ILE A 104 2.94 -1.61 5.34
CA ILE A 104 1.69 -0.84 5.32
C ILE A 104 1.79 0.41 4.45
N HIS A 105 2.86 1.19 4.54
CA HIS A 105 3.02 2.36 3.67
C HIS A 105 3.12 1.97 2.20
N GLU A 106 3.76 0.85 1.87
CA GLU A 106 3.74 0.31 0.52
C GLU A 106 2.30 0.01 0.07
N GLN A 107 1.46 -0.57 0.93
CA GLN A 107 0.04 -0.78 0.62
C GLN A 107 -0.73 0.52 0.45
N ILE A 108 -0.44 1.55 1.25
CA ILE A 108 -1.05 2.88 1.12
C ILE A 108 -0.74 3.47 -0.26
N VAL A 109 0.53 3.44 -0.67
CA VAL A 109 0.97 3.92 -1.98
C VAL A 109 0.25 3.14 -3.08
N LEU A 110 0.33 1.80 -3.07
CA LEU A 110 -0.33 0.97 -4.08
C LEU A 110 -1.84 1.20 -4.14
N TYR A 111 -2.50 1.38 -2.99
CA TYR A 111 -3.93 1.64 -2.96
C TYR A 111 -4.28 3.01 -3.53
N ALA A 112 -3.55 4.06 -3.13
CA ALA A 112 -3.73 5.40 -3.67
C ALA A 112 -3.55 5.43 -5.20
N LEU A 113 -2.53 4.73 -5.71
CA LEU A 113 -2.32 4.60 -7.15
C LEU A 113 -3.48 3.88 -7.85
N SER A 114 -4.06 2.87 -7.20
CA SER A 114 -5.23 2.18 -7.74
C SER A 114 -6.50 3.03 -7.75
N LEU A 115 -6.65 3.96 -6.80
CA LEU A 115 -7.76 4.92 -6.74
C LEU A 115 -7.58 6.03 -7.78
N PHE A 116 -6.37 6.55 -7.93
CA PHE A 116 -6.05 7.66 -8.83
C PHE A 116 -5.77 7.20 -10.26
N LYS A 117 -6.64 6.35 -10.82
CA LYS A 117 -6.50 5.92 -12.22
C LYS A 117 -6.21 7.08 -13.19
N TYR A 118 -6.57 8.35 -12.88
CA TYR A 118 -6.28 9.54 -13.68
C TYR A 118 -6.20 10.90 -12.91
N ASP A 119 -5.84 10.96 -11.62
CA ASP A 119 -5.83 12.27 -10.90
C ASP A 119 -4.53 12.56 -10.12
N PHE A 120 -3.62 13.25 -10.81
CA PHE A 120 -2.32 13.71 -10.30
C PHE A 120 -2.42 14.63 -9.07
N ALA A 121 -3.48 15.42 -8.94
CA ALA A 121 -3.59 16.41 -7.87
C ALA A 121 -3.73 15.72 -6.49
N LYS A 122 -4.44 14.61 -6.44
CA LYS A 122 -4.59 13.83 -5.19
C LYS A 122 -3.37 12.97 -4.88
N ALA A 123 -2.64 12.50 -5.90
CA ALA A 123 -1.34 11.85 -5.70
C ALA A 123 -0.32 12.81 -5.05
N HIS A 124 -0.40 14.12 -5.34
CA HIS A 124 0.44 15.13 -4.71
C HIS A 124 0.15 15.33 -3.20
N ILE A 125 -1.11 15.19 -2.77
CA ILE A 125 -1.45 15.28 -1.33
C ILE A 125 -0.86 14.08 -0.58
N LEU A 126 -0.89 12.89 -1.19
CA LEU A 126 -0.22 11.70 -0.67
C LEU A 126 1.29 11.90 -0.49
N LYS A 127 1.94 12.58 -1.44
CA LYS A 127 3.37 12.92 -1.38
C LYS A 127 3.70 13.74 -0.15
N THR A 128 2.93 14.79 0.12
CA THR A 128 3.15 15.64 1.29
C THR A 128 3.01 14.86 2.59
N HIS A 129 2.07 13.92 2.67
CA HIS A 129 1.88 13.12 3.88
C HIS A 129 3.00 12.09 4.09
N LEU A 130 3.48 11.46 3.02
CA LEU A 130 4.60 10.50 3.06
C LEU A 130 5.95 11.19 3.35
N HIS A 131 6.14 12.44 2.93
CA HIS A 131 7.38 13.20 3.16
C HIS A 131 7.61 13.55 4.64
N THR A 132 6.54 13.86 5.38
CA THR A 132 6.66 14.29 6.79
C THR A 132 7.06 13.18 7.76
N GLU A 133 6.83 11.91 7.41
CA GLU A 133 7.04 10.79 8.34
C GLU A 133 8.30 9.95 8.08
N TYR A 134 8.98 10.07 6.92
CA TYR A 134 10.01 9.11 6.52
C TYR A 134 11.42 9.69 6.30
N GLU A 135 12.34 9.38 7.23
CA GLU A 135 13.80 9.43 6.98
C GLU A 135 14.30 8.22 6.14
N GLN A 136 13.52 7.13 6.03
CA GLN A 136 13.91 5.93 5.26
C GLN A 136 13.38 5.95 3.84
N ALA A 137 13.87 6.92 3.08
CA ALA A 137 13.40 7.25 1.75
C ALA A 137 13.86 6.24 0.65
N HIS A 138 14.75 5.30 0.97
CA HIS A 138 15.24 4.27 0.04
C HIS A 138 14.17 3.32 -0.54
N LEU A 139 13.05 3.11 0.16
CA LEU A 139 12.02 2.18 -0.31
C LEU A 139 10.84 2.87 -1.02
N CYS A 140 10.58 4.15 -0.72
CA CYS A 140 9.78 5.03 -1.60
C CYS A 140 10.33 5.00 -3.03
N MET A 141 11.66 4.87 -3.15
CA MET A 141 12.34 4.80 -4.44
C MET A 141 11.86 3.63 -5.31
N ARG A 142 11.56 2.45 -4.74
CA ARG A 142 11.08 1.30 -5.52
C ARG A 142 9.65 1.51 -6.00
N SER A 143 8.77 2.04 -5.15
CA SER A 143 7.40 2.38 -5.56
C SER A 143 7.37 3.55 -6.55
N ILE A 144 8.28 4.53 -6.41
CA ILE A 144 8.49 5.60 -7.39
C ILE A 144 9.01 5.03 -8.71
N LEU A 145 9.90 4.03 -8.66
CA LEU A 145 10.39 3.33 -9.86
C LEU A 145 9.28 2.54 -10.57
N ASP A 146 8.48 1.79 -9.84
CA ASP A 146 7.34 1.06 -10.39
C ASP A 146 6.32 2.03 -11.00
N LEU A 147 6.15 3.19 -10.37
CA LEU A 147 5.34 4.28 -10.91
C LEU A 147 5.93 4.89 -12.19
N LEU A 148 7.23 5.15 -12.21
CA LEU A 148 7.92 5.72 -13.37
C LEU A 148 7.81 4.78 -14.58
N CYS A 149 7.92 3.47 -14.36
CA CYS A 149 7.70 2.45 -15.40
C CYS A 149 6.26 2.43 -15.90
N PHE A 150 5.26 2.66 -15.03
CA PHE A 150 3.85 2.71 -15.41
C PHE A 150 3.51 3.97 -16.23
N PHE A 151 3.98 5.13 -15.79
CA PHE A 151 3.74 6.41 -16.47
C PHE A 151 4.57 6.61 -17.74
N GLU A 152 5.62 5.81 -17.95
CA GLU A 152 6.38 5.81 -19.20
C GLU A 152 5.51 5.55 -20.45
N GLN A 153 4.36 4.88 -20.26
CA GLN A 153 3.42 4.53 -21.32
C GLN A 153 2.28 5.54 -21.48
N THR A 154 2.26 6.64 -20.71
CA THR A 154 1.18 7.64 -20.75
C THR A 154 1.65 8.99 -21.27
N ALA A 155 0.72 9.80 -21.77
CA ALA A 155 0.98 11.18 -22.19
C ALA A 155 1.40 12.11 -21.04
N GLU A 156 1.37 11.63 -19.79
CA GLU A 156 1.70 12.39 -18.58
C GLU A 156 3.14 12.10 -18.08
N ARG A 157 3.94 11.38 -18.86
CA ARG A 157 5.33 11.01 -18.53
C ARG A 157 6.14 12.20 -18.01
N ASP A 158 6.14 13.33 -18.73
CA ASP A 158 7.02 14.46 -18.42
C ASP A 158 6.65 15.14 -17.09
N ASN A 159 5.34 15.24 -16.80
CA ASN A 159 4.84 15.74 -15.51
C ASN A 159 5.24 14.80 -14.36
N PHE A 160 5.21 13.48 -14.62
CA PHE A 160 5.59 12.49 -13.62
C PHE A 160 7.10 12.47 -13.34
N VAL A 161 7.93 12.53 -14.38
CA VAL A 161 9.39 12.56 -14.25
C VAL A 161 9.83 13.79 -13.46
N THR A 162 9.28 14.96 -13.80
CA THR A 162 9.51 16.21 -13.05
C THR A 162 9.12 16.04 -11.58
N TRP A 163 7.92 15.50 -11.33
CA TRP A 163 7.44 15.24 -9.97
C TRP A 163 8.34 14.27 -9.19
N ALA A 164 8.83 13.20 -9.82
CA ALA A 164 9.69 12.22 -9.19
C ALA A 164 11.05 12.82 -8.85
N CYS A 165 11.64 13.57 -9.79
CA CYS A 165 12.89 14.32 -9.59
C CYS A 165 12.78 15.27 -8.39
N ASP A 166 11.72 16.08 -8.32
CA ASP A 166 11.49 17.00 -7.20
C ASP A 166 11.29 16.24 -5.88
N THR A 167 10.51 15.16 -5.90
CA THR A 167 10.26 14.34 -4.71
C THR A 167 11.56 13.80 -4.14
N ILE A 168 12.45 13.29 -4.99
CA ILE A 168 13.72 12.70 -4.56
C ILE A 168 14.70 13.79 -4.13
N ALA A 169 14.75 14.93 -4.82
CA ALA A 169 15.59 16.06 -4.44
C ALA A 169 15.30 16.59 -3.02
N HIS A 170 14.05 16.47 -2.57
CA HIS A 170 13.64 16.85 -1.22
C HIS A 170 13.80 15.73 -0.18
N THR A 171 14.07 14.49 -0.58
CA THR A 171 14.39 13.41 0.37
C THR A 171 15.87 13.42 0.74
N LYS A 172 16.23 13.00 1.97
CA LYS A 172 17.64 12.81 2.38
C LYS A 172 18.37 11.68 1.62
N ILE A 173 17.78 11.10 0.57
CA ILE A 173 18.38 9.97 -0.13
C ILE A 173 19.57 10.45 -0.96
N ARG A 174 20.78 10.12 -0.49
CA ARG A 174 22.03 10.39 -1.19
C ARG A 174 22.41 9.29 -2.18
N ASN A 175 21.48 8.83 -3.02
CA ASN A 175 21.85 7.96 -4.14
C ASN A 175 22.10 8.83 -5.39
N GLU A 176 23.30 9.41 -5.46
CA GLU A 176 23.69 10.28 -6.58
C GLU A 176 23.62 9.58 -7.94
N ASN A 177 23.88 8.27 -8.00
CA ASN A 177 23.78 7.51 -9.24
C ASN A 177 22.33 7.44 -9.73
N PHE A 178 21.38 7.22 -8.83
CA PHE A 178 19.96 7.22 -9.17
C PHE A 178 19.48 8.60 -9.64
N LEU A 179 19.88 9.66 -8.93
CA LEU A 179 19.58 11.05 -9.30
C LEU A 179 20.17 11.43 -10.67
N LYS A 180 21.41 11.01 -10.96
CA LYS A 180 22.03 11.21 -12.27
C LYS A 180 21.27 10.52 -13.40
N LYS A 181 20.82 9.28 -13.16
CA LYS A 181 20.01 8.51 -14.13
C LYS A 181 18.65 9.16 -14.39
N LEU A 182 17.99 9.67 -13.35
CA LEU A 182 16.73 10.40 -13.50
C LEU A 182 16.88 11.72 -14.24
N ARG A 183 17.92 12.51 -13.95
CA ARG A 183 18.20 13.73 -14.73
C ARG A 183 18.53 13.43 -16.19
N ALA A 184 19.29 12.37 -16.44
CA ALA A 184 19.57 11.95 -17.80
C ALA A 184 18.30 11.50 -18.54
N LEU A 185 17.34 10.88 -17.86
CA LEU A 185 16.02 10.58 -18.43
C LEU A 185 15.24 11.87 -18.76
N ASP A 186 15.23 12.85 -17.86
CA ASP A 186 14.56 14.15 -18.03
C ASP A 186 15.15 14.97 -19.20
N GLU A 187 16.47 14.93 -19.35
CA GLU A 187 17.19 15.54 -20.48
C GLU A 187 17.01 14.78 -21.81
N GLY A 188 16.19 13.71 -21.83
CA GLY A 188 15.93 12.90 -23.02
C GLY A 188 17.09 12.00 -23.45
N ARG A 189 18.12 11.82 -22.60
CA ARG A 189 19.28 10.96 -22.91
C ARG A 189 18.94 9.47 -22.88
N TYR A 190 17.85 9.09 -22.22
CA TYR A 190 17.32 7.74 -22.24
C TYR A 190 15.90 7.72 -22.79
N VAL A 191 15.62 6.76 -23.67
CA VAL A 191 14.29 6.56 -24.26
C VAL A 191 13.30 6.07 -23.19
N SER A 192 13.79 5.31 -22.22
CA SER A 192 13.02 4.69 -21.13
C SER A 192 13.74 4.76 -19.79
N LEU A 193 12.97 4.68 -18.70
CA LEU A 193 13.53 4.56 -17.34
C LEU A 193 14.26 3.21 -17.19
N SER A 194 13.71 2.17 -17.80
CA SER A 194 14.36 0.85 -17.84
C SER A 194 15.76 0.90 -18.46
N ALA A 195 15.95 1.65 -19.55
CA ALA A 195 17.26 1.86 -20.16
C ALA A 195 18.19 2.64 -19.23
N ALA A 196 17.69 3.69 -18.57
CA ALA A 196 18.48 4.48 -17.62
C ALA A 196 18.92 3.68 -16.39
N LEU A 197 18.12 2.69 -15.95
CA LEU A 197 18.44 1.88 -14.76
C LEU A 197 19.42 0.76 -15.05
N LEU A 198 19.43 0.22 -16.27
CA LEU A 198 20.29 -0.88 -16.68
C LEU A 198 21.73 -0.45 -17.02
N ASP A 199 21.94 0.83 -17.34
CA ASP A 199 23.25 1.45 -17.63
C ASP A 199 24.06 1.80 -16.37
#